data_AF-A0A0G1P534-F1
#
_entry.id   AF-A0A0G1P534-F1
#
_cell.length_a   1.000
_cell.length_b   1.000
_cell.length_c   1.000
_cell.angle_alpha   90.00
_cell.angle_beta   90.00
_cell.angle_gamma   90.00
#
_symmetry.space_group_name_H-M   'P 1'
#
loop_
_entity.id
_entity.type
_entity.pdbx_description
1 polymer ?
#
loop_
_entity_poly.entity_id
_entity_poly.type
_entity_poly.pdbx_seq_one_letter_code
_entity_poly.pdbx_strand_id
1 'polypeptide(L)'
;FAYSGKVAHVAKKAGDRVNKGNLLASLDRKMLQAELDRQLADFERTRAEFEIAAKKLGGSETDVYLKKGEQARLNVAVKDVELAKYKLDMADLFCPVNGLVKSAGGLRPGLNVSPASNPFVIIDLDTLVYRTPGYFMVDMVIENKTDLLPGMPGLIKAV
;
A
#
# COMPACT_ATOMS: atom_id res chain seq x y z
N PHE A 1 6.88 -3.97 -3.54
CA PHE A 1 6.66 -2.53 -3.84
C PHE A 1 6.15 -2.37 -5.26
N ALA A 2 5.40 -1.29 -5.53
CA ALA A 2 4.88 -0.99 -6.88
C ALA A 2 5.95 -0.43 -7.82
N TYR A 3 7.01 0.18 -7.28
CA TYR A 3 8.11 0.78 -8.03
C TYR A 3 9.46 0.25 -7.53
N SER A 4 10.52 0.51 -8.31
CA SER A 4 11.89 0.29 -7.87
C SER A 4 12.34 1.38 -6.90
N GLY A 5 13.25 1.03 -6.01
CA GLY A 5 13.82 1.98 -5.05
C GLY A 5 14.75 1.33 -4.06
N LYS A 6 15.39 2.16 -3.23
CA LYS A 6 16.21 1.69 -2.11
C LYS A 6 15.35 1.50 -0.88
N VAL A 7 15.46 0.37 -0.20
CA VAL A 7 14.76 0.15 1.08
C VAL A 7 15.37 1.05 2.15
N ALA A 8 14.55 1.89 2.78
CA ALA A 8 14.97 2.74 3.89
C ALA A 8 14.85 2.01 5.22
N HIS A 9 13.73 1.33 5.44
CA HIS A 9 13.43 0.68 6.71
C HIS A 9 12.55 -0.56 6.53
N VAL A 10 12.74 -1.55 7.41
CA VAL A 10 11.93 -2.77 7.49
C VAL A 10 11.36 -2.86 8.90
N ALA A 11 10.06 -2.65 9.04
CA ALA A 11 9.38 -2.54 10.33
C ALA A 11 8.96 -3.90 10.91
N LYS A 12 8.78 -4.92 10.05
CA LYS A 12 8.31 -6.25 10.44
C LYS A 12 9.19 -7.36 9.88
N LYS A 13 9.37 -8.41 10.68
CA LYS A 13 10.19 -9.58 10.35
C LYS A 13 9.33 -10.85 10.38
N ALA A 14 9.89 -11.94 9.86
CA ALA A 14 9.26 -13.25 9.95
C ALA A 14 9.00 -13.63 11.42
N GLY A 15 7.79 -14.10 11.71
CA GLY A 15 7.31 -14.41 13.06
C GLY A 15 6.51 -13.29 13.72
N ASP A 16 6.53 -12.06 13.20
CA ASP A 16 5.78 -10.95 13.78
C ASP A 16 4.27 -11.07 13.49
N ARG A 17 3.45 -10.75 14.50
CA ARG A 17 2.02 -10.48 14.28
C ARG A 17 1.82 -9.08 13.72
N VAL A 18 0.91 -8.97 12.77
CA VAL A 18 0.57 -7.74 12.07
C VAL A 18 -0.94 -7.61 11.95
N ASN A 19 -1.43 -6.38 12.06
CA ASN A 19 -2.82 -6.04 11.80
C ASN A 19 -2.94 -5.32 10.46
N LYS A 20 -4.15 -5.29 9.91
CA LYS A 20 -4.46 -4.48 8.73
C LYS A 20 -4.03 -3.02 8.96
N GLY A 21 -3.34 -2.45 7.97
CA GLY A 21 -2.78 -1.10 8.02
C GLY A 21 -1.43 -0.98 8.75
N ASN A 22 -0.86 -2.06 9.32
CA ASN A 22 0.49 -1.98 9.88
C ASN A 22 1.54 -1.77 8.79
N LEU A 23 2.49 -0.87 9.04
CA LEU A 23 3.66 -0.68 8.18
C LEU A 23 4.55 -1.92 8.23
N LEU A 24 4.89 -2.46 7.06
CA LEU A 24 5.77 -3.63 6.90
C LEU A 24 7.19 -3.20 6.55
N ALA A 25 7.32 -2.32 5.56
CA ALA A 25 8.59 -1.78 5.08
C ALA A 25 8.36 -0.47 4.31
N SER A 26 9.41 0.34 4.18
CA SER A 26 9.37 1.60 3.43
C SER A 26 10.61 1.77 2.55
N LEU A 27 10.39 2.38 1.39
CA LEU A 27 11.46 2.83 0.50
C LEU A 27 11.99 4.21 0.93
N ASP A 28 13.16 4.57 0.39
CA ASP A 28 13.75 5.90 0.52
C ASP A 28 12.84 6.94 -0.14
N ARG A 29 12.31 7.84 0.69
CA ARG A 29 11.32 8.84 0.28
C ARG A 29 11.95 10.14 -0.16
N LYS A 30 13.26 10.34 0.02
CA LYS A 30 13.89 11.65 -0.17
C LYS A 30 13.68 12.21 -1.58
N MET A 31 13.87 11.38 -2.61
CA MET A 31 13.65 11.80 -3.99
C MET A 31 12.16 12.00 -4.31
N LEU A 32 11.28 11.16 -3.75
CA LEU A 32 9.83 11.26 -3.97
C LEU A 32 9.25 12.51 -3.30
N GLN A 33 9.74 12.88 -2.12
CA GLN A 33 9.38 14.12 -1.43
C GLN A 33 9.85 15.34 -2.23
N ALA A 34 11.10 15.34 -2.70
CA ALA A 34 11.60 16.44 -3.53
C ALA A 34 10.81 16.60 -4.84
N GLU A 35 10.38 15.49 -5.45
CA GLU A 35 9.51 15.55 -6.63
C GLU A 35 8.13 16.12 -6.28
N LEU A 36 7.52 15.70 -5.16
CA LEU A 36 6.25 16.28 -4.70
C LEU A 36 6.38 17.79 -4.44
N ASP A 37 7.44 18.22 -3.76
CA ASP A 37 7.70 19.63 -3.46
C ASP A 37 7.86 20.45 -4.77
N ARG A 38 8.52 19.87 -5.78
CA ARG A 38 8.64 20.47 -7.11
C ARG A 38 7.27 20.63 -7.80
N GLN A 39 6.44 19.60 -7.79
CA GLN A 39 5.11 19.65 -8.41
C GLN A 39 4.18 20.63 -7.69
N LEU A 40 4.28 20.72 -6.35
CA LEU A 40 3.54 21.72 -5.57
C LEU A 40 3.95 23.15 -5.93
N ALA A 41 5.25 23.42 -6.09
CA ALA A 41 5.73 24.72 -6.53
C ALA A 41 5.24 25.08 -7.95
N ASP A 42 5.22 24.10 -8.86
CA ASP A 42 4.71 24.31 -10.22
C ASP A 42 3.19 24.56 -10.25
N PHE A 43 2.44 23.86 -9.39
CA PHE A 43 1.01 24.11 -9.18
C PHE A 43 0.74 25.53 -8.67
N GLU A 44 1.46 25.98 -7.64
CA GLU A 44 1.28 27.34 -7.10
C GLU A 44 1.62 28.41 -8.15
N ARG A 45 2.66 28.18 -8.96
CA ARG A 45 3.00 29.05 -10.09
C ARG A 45 1.88 29.10 -11.13
N THR A 46 1.40 27.95 -11.58
CA THR A 46 0.33 27.83 -12.58
C THR A 46 -0.97 28.45 -12.07
N ARG A 47 -1.26 28.29 -10.78
CA ARG A 47 -2.41 28.91 -10.14
C ARG A 47 -2.29 30.43 -10.13
N ALA A 48 -1.12 30.98 -9.79
CA ALA A 48 -0.89 32.42 -9.84
C ALA A 48 -1.04 32.98 -11.26
N GLU A 49 -0.52 32.27 -12.27
CA GLU A 49 -0.68 32.62 -13.69
C GLU A 49 -2.15 32.62 -14.12
N PHE A 50 -2.92 31.60 -13.72
CA PHE A 50 -4.36 31.54 -13.95
C PHE A 50 -5.11 32.72 -13.34
N GLU A 51 -4.81 33.08 -12.08
CA GLU A 51 -5.42 34.23 -11.39
C GLU A 51 -5.07 35.56 -12.08
N ILE A 52 -3.82 35.72 -12.53
CA ILE A 52 -3.39 36.90 -13.29
C ILE A 52 -4.13 36.97 -14.63
N ALA A 53 -4.23 35.86 -15.36
CA ALA A 53 -4.96 35.79 -16.61
C ALA A 53 -6.45 36.09 -16.41
N ALA A 54 -7.08 35.51 -15.38
CA ALA A 54 -8.48 35.73 -15.06
C ALA A 54 -8.81 37.21 -14.76
N LYS A 55 -7.88 37.96 -14.16
CA LYS A 55 -8.05 39.39 -13.89
C LYS A 55 -7.83 40.29 -15.11
N LYS A 56 -7.03 39.85 -16.10
CA LYS A 56 -6.72 40.63 -17.31
C LYS A 56 -7.79 40.49 -18.40
N LEU A 57 -8.57 39.42 -18.36
CA LEU A 57 -9.55 39.09 -19.38
C LEU A 57 -10.87 39.84 -19.14
N GLY A 58 -11.34 40.58 -20.16
CA GLY A 58 -12.47 41.51 -20.08
C GLY A 58 -13.84 40.90 -20.39
N GLY A 59 -13.89 39.62 -20.77
CA GLY A 59 -15.13 38.87 -20.98
C GLY A 59 -15.55 38.72 -22.45
N SER A 60 -14.66 38.97 -23.42
CA SER A 60 -14.92 38.69 -24.84
C SER A 60 -15.05 37.18 -25.12
N GLU A 61 -15.62 36.77 -26.27
CA GLU A 61 -15.65 35.35 -26.66
C GLU A 61 -14.24 34.73 -26.72
N THR A 62 -13.25 35.48 -27.20
CA THR A 62 -11.83 35.07 -27.21
C THR A 62 -11.32 34.82 -25.79
N ASP A 63 -11.74 35.64 -24.83
CA ASP A 63 -11.33 35.52 -23.43
C ASP A 63 -11.86 34.24 -22.77
N VAL A 64 -13.04 33.77 -23.19
CA VAL A 64 -13.61 32.50 -22.71
C VAL A 64 -12.73 31.32 -23.11
N TYR A 65 -12.22 31.30 -24.36
CA TYR A 65 -11.31 30.26 -24.82
C TYR A 65 -9.96 30.31 -24.10
N LEU A 66 -9.41 31.51 -23.89
CA LEU A 66 -8.17 31.70 -23.15
C LEU A 66 -8.32 31.21 -21.70
N LYS A 67 -9.42 31.57 -21.02
CA LYS A 67 -9.70 31.11 -19.66
C LYS A 67 -9.83 29.59 -19.57
N LYS A 68 -10.45 28.94 -20.56
CA LYS A 68 -10.51 27.47 -20.62
C LYS A 68 -9.12 26.84 -20.80
N GLY A 69 -8.25 27.45 -21.62
CA GLY A 69 -6.87 27.00 -21.79
C GLY A 69 -6.07 27.06 -20.48
N GLU A 70 -6.15 28.18 -19.76
CA GLU A 70 -5.48 28.33 -18.47
C GLU A 70 -6.08 27.41 -17.39
N GLN A 71 -7.40 27.19 -17.40
CA GLN A 71 -8.04 26.21 -16.52
C GLN A 71 -7.53 24.78 -16.80
N ALA A 72 -7.34 24.42 -18.08
CA ALA A 72 -6.79 23.12 -18.44
C ALA A 72 -5.36 22.95 -17.92
N ARG A 73 -4.53 23.99 -18.00
CA ARG A 73 -3.17 23.99 -17.42
C ARG A 73 -3.20 23.80 -15.91
N LEU A 74 -4.07 24.53 -15.21
CA LEU A 74 -4.26 24.36 -13.76
C LEU A 74 -4.68 22.93 -13.41
N ASN A 75 -5.61 22.35 -14.18
CA ASN A 75 -6.07 20.97 -13.96
C ASN A 75 -4.93 19.95 -14.15
N VAL A 76 -4.04 20.15 -15.13
CA VAL A 76 -2.85 19.30 -15.32
C VAL A 76 -1.94 19.39 -14.09
N ALA A 77 -1.62 20.60 -13.64
CA ALA A 77 -0.75 20.80 -12.48
C ALA A 77 -1.31 20.14 -11.20
N VAL A 78 -2.63 20.20 -10.98
CA VAL A 78 -3.29 19.47 -9.88
C VAL A 78 -3.07 17.97 -10.01
N LYS A 79 -3.21 17.41 -11.22
CA LYS A 79 -3.04 15.97 -11.44
C LYS A 79 -1.60 15.51 -11.27
N ASP A 80 -0.64 16.35 -11.62
CA ASP A 80 0.78 16.07 -11.40
C ASP A 80 1.14 16.02 -9.90
N VAL A 81 0.57 16.94 -9.09
CA VAL A 81 0.70 16.90 -7.62
C VAL A 81 0.06 15.63 -7.04
N GLU A 82 -1.16 15.30 -7.45
CA GLU A 82 -1.84 14.07 -7.02
C GLU A 82 -0.99 12.83 -7.33
N LEU A 83 -0.46 12.75 -8.55
CA LEU A 83 0.38 11.63 -9.00
C LEU A 83 1.68 11.53 -8.22
N ALA A 84 2.36 12.65 -7.95
CA ALA A 84 3.56 12.68 -7.12
C ALA A 84 3.27 12.21 -5.69
N LYS A 85 2.14 12.63 -5.12
CA LYS A 85 1.68 12.18 -3.80
C LYS A 85 1.39 10.68 -3.77
N TYR A 86 0.67 10.14 -4.77
CA TYR A 86 0.42 8.71 -4.87
C TYR A 86 1.71 7.90 -4.94
N LYS A 87 2.71 8.37 -5.68
CA LYS A 87 4.03 7.72 -5.75
C LYS A 87 4.73 7.69 -4.39
N LEU A 88 4.63 8.79 -3.63
CA LEU A 88 5.18 8.89 -2.28
C LEU A 88 4.48 7.93 -1.31
N ASP A 89 3.15 7.84 -1.36
CA ASP A 89 2.37 6.95 -0.49
C ASP A 89 2.65 5.47 -0.80
N MET A 90 2.86 5.13 -2.06
CA MET A 90 3.25 3.78 -2.50
C MET A 90 4.70 3.39 -2.17
N ALA A 91 5.51 4.33 -1.63
CA ALA A 91 6.81 4.01 -1.05
C ALA A 91 6.68 3.18 0.25
N ASP A 92 5.51 3.24 0.89
CA ASP A 92 5.19 2.50 2.09
C ASP A 92 4.39 1.25 1.79
N LEU A 93 4.81 0.14 2.37
CA LEU A 93 4.13 -1.13 2.25
C LEU A 93 3.32 -1.39 3.52
N PHE A 94 2.00 -1.37 3.41
CA PHE A 94 1.08 -1.66 4.49
C PHE A 94 0.52 -3.08 4.40
N CYS A 95 0.20 -3.64 5.56
CA CYS A 95 -0.43 -4.96 5.67
C CYS A 95 -1.91 -4.89 5.28
N PRO A 96 -2.40 -5.75 4.36
CA PRO A 96 -3.81 -5.73 3.94
C PRO A 96 -4.75 -6.49 4.88
N VAL A 97 -4.21 -7.40 5.72
CA VAL A 97 -4.98 -8.35 6.55
C VAL A 97 -4.44 -8.40 7.98
N ASN A 98 -5.18 -9.03 8.89
CA ASN A 98 -4.66 -9.40 10.21
C ASN A 98 -3.98 -10.76 10.09
N GLY A 99 -2.76 -10.90 10.60
CA GLY A 99 -1.99 -12.09 10.29
C GLY A 99 -0.66 -12.24 10.98
N LEU A 100 0.05 -13.26 10.52
CA LEU A 100 1.42 -13.57 10.90
C LEU A 100 2.34 -13.42 9.69
N VAL A 101 3.45 -12.70 9.85
CA VAL A 101 4.46 -12.59 8.80
C VAL A 101 5.20 -13.93 8.68
N LYS A 102 5.01 -14.64 7.58
CA LYS A 102 5.74 -15.87 7.26
C LYS A 102 7.15 -15.55 6.73
N SER A 103 7.26 -14.55 5.86
CA SER A 103 8.52 -14.13 5.27
C SER A 103 8.50 -12.65 4.89
N ALA A 104 9.61 -11.95 5.15
CA ALA A 104 9.83 -10.57 4.75
C ALA A 104 10.54 -10.44 3.39
N GLY A 105 10.55 -11.51 2.58
CA GLY A 105 11.11 -11.50 1.22
C GLY A 105 12.61 -11.19 1.15
N GLY A 106 13.35 -11.32 2.26
CA GLY A 106 14.78 -10.99 2.32
C GLY A 106 15.09 -9.49 2.31
N LEU A 107 14.10 -8.62 2.52
CA LEU A 107 14.30 -7.17 2.55
C LEU A 107 15.24 -6.76 3.68
N ARG A 108 16.21 -5.90 3.36
CA ARG A 108 17.13 -5.28 4.31
C ARG A 108 17.29 -3.80 3.99
N PRO A 109 17.45 -2.92 4.99
CA PRO A 109 17.78 -1.52 4.75
C PRO A 109 19.00 -1.38 3.83
N GLY A 110 18.95 -0.45 2.89
CA GLY A 110 20.01 -0.22 1.89
C GLY A 110 19.92 -1.08 0.63
N LEU A 111 19.09 -2.14 0.61
CA LEU A 111 18.89 -2.97 -0.58
C LEU A 111 18.12 -2.21 -1.66
N ASN A 112 18.56 -2.32 -2.91
CA ASN A 112 17.78 -1.87 -4.07
C ASN A 112 16.82 -2.97 -4.50
N VAL A 113 15.56 -2.61 -4.70
CA VAL A 113 14.49 -3.53 -5.10
C VAL A 113 13.86 -3.09 -6.41
N SER A 114 13.29 -4.04 -7.15
CA SER A 114 12.46 -3.79 -8.32
C SER A 114 11.01 -4.15 -8.02
N PRO A 115 10.04 -3.71 -8.85
CA PRO A 115 8.65 -4.10 -8.66
C PRO A 115 8.50 -5.62 -8.56
N ALA A 116 7.71 -6.08 -7.59
CA ALA A 116 7.43 -7.48 -7.32
C ALA A 116 8.64 -8.42 -7.00
N SER A 117 9.87 -7.91 -6.83
CA SER A 117 11.04 -8.78 -6.59
C SER A 117 11.06 -9.45 -5.23
N ASN A 118 10.56 -8.77 -4.19
CA ASN A 118 10.64 -9.22 -2.80
C ASN A 118 9.24 -9.14 -2.15
N PRO A 119 8.42 -10.20 -2.29
CA PRO A 119 7.10 -10.23 -1.69
C PRO A 119 7.18 -10.43 -0.17
N PHE A 120 6.35 -9.68 0.57
CA PHE A 120 6.01 -10.02 1.96
C PHE A 120 4.93 -11.10 1.94
N VAL A 121 5.17 -12.20 2.63
CA VAL A 121 4.22 -13.31 2.75
C VAL A 121 3.60 -13.27 4.13
N ILE A 122 2.28 -13.10 4.17
CA ILE A 122 1.49 -12.98 5.39
C ILE A 122 0.46 -14.09 5.39
N ILE A 123 0.34 -14.79 6.51
CA ILE A 123 -0.69 -15.79 6.73
C ILE A 123 -1.88 -15.04 7.35
N ASP A 124 -2.99 -15.02 6.64
CA ASP A 124 -4.27 -14.54 7.16
C ASP A 124 -4.75 -15.49 8.27
N LEU A 125 -5.02 -14.93 9.44
CA LEU A 125 -5.50 -15.68 10.60
C LEU A 125 -7.02 -15.70 10.70
N ASP A 126 -7.72 -14.83 9.97
CA ASP A 126 -9.18 -14.71 10.03
C ASP A 126 -9.88 -15.79 9.17
N THR A 127 -9.19 -16.35 8.18
CA THR A 127 -9.76 -17.28 7.18
C THR A 127 -9.09 -18.67 7.15
N LEU A 128 -8.51 -19.10 8.27
CA LEU A 128 -7.83 -20.39 8.37
C LEU A 128 -8.80 -21.55 8.11
N VAL A 129 -8.62 -22.22 6.97
CA VAL A 129 -9.35 -23.44 6.61
C VAL A 129 -8.41 -24.65 6.67
N TYR A 130 -8.85 -25.67 7.39
CA TYR A 130 -8.17 -26.96 7.43
C TYR A 130 -8.76 -27.86 6.34
N ARG A 131 -7.92 -28.35 5.42
CA ARG A 131 -8.34 -29.29 4.37
C ARG A 131 -7.70 -30.65 4.65
N THR A 132 -8.52 -31.63 5.01
CA THR A 132 -8.12 -33.04 5.06
C THR A 132 -8.02 -33.60 3.63
N PRO A 133 -6.89 -34.21 3.23
CA PRO A 133 -6.84 -35.05 2.05
C PRO A 133 -7.79 -36.24 2.29
N GLY A 134 -8.81 -36.39 1.45
CA GLY A 134 -9.91 -37.32 1.71
C GLY A 134 -9.46 -38.76 1.92
N TYR A 135 -9.73 -39.28 3.11
CA TYR A 135 -10.61 -40.44 3.32
C TYR A 135 -11.27 -40.26 4.70
N PHE A 136 -12.60 -40.41 4.75
CA PHE A 136 -13.54 -40.27 5.88
C PHE A 136 -13.99 -38.86 6.27
N MET A 137 -15.28 -38.60 6.01
CA MET A 137 -16.07 -37.57 6.67
C MET A 137 -16.25 -37.95 8.14
N VAL A 138 -15.69 -37.14 9.03
CA VAL A 138 -16.20 -36.96 10.39
C VAL A 138 -16.23 -35.45 10.58
N ASP A 139 -17.41 -34.88 10.81
CA ASP A 139 -17.55 -33.47 11.17
C ASP A 139 -16.81 -33.26 12.49
N MET A 140 -15.62 -32.68 12.42
CA MET A 140 -14.82 -32.34 13.60
C MET A 140 -15.11 -30.88 13.97
N VAL A 141 -16.01 -30.68 14.93
CA VAL A 141 -16.17 -29.41 15.62
C VAL A 141 -15.04 -29.30 16.63
N ILE A 142 -14.01 -28.50 16.34
CA ILE A 142 -12.94 -28.21 17.31
C ILE A 142 -13.47 -27.13 18.25
N GLU A 143 -14.09 -27.55 19.34
CA GLU A 143 -14.66 -26.65 20.35
C GLU A 143 -13.65 -26.19 21.41
N ASN A 144 -12.49 -26.85 21.58
CA ASN A 144 -11.50 -26.40 22.56
C ASN A 144 -10.02 -26.75 22.25
N LYS A 145 -9.14 -25.88 22.76
CA LYS A 145 -7.69 -25.84 22.49
C LYS A 145 -6.88 -26.99 23.11
N THR A 146 -7.51 -27.92 23.81
CA THR A 146 -6.89 -29.01 24.57
C THR A 146 -6.73 -30.30 23.76
N ASP A 147 -7.37 -30.43 22.60
CA ASP A 147 -7.43 -31.69 21.84
C ASP A 147 -6.21 -31.91 20.91
N LEU A 148 -5.19 -31.05 21.02
CA LEU A 148 -4.01 -31.04 20.17
C LEU A 148 -2.73 -31.60 20.83
N LEU A 149 -2.81 -32.25 21.99
CA LEU A 149 -1.62 -32.84 22.63
C LEU A 149 -1.41 -34.31 22.20
N PRO A 150 -0.24 -34.66 21.66
CA PRO A 150 0.05 -36.03 21.25
C PRO A 150 0.35 -36.89 22.49
N GLY A 151 -0.47 -37.91 22.75
CA GLY A 151 -0.14 -38.97 23.71
C GLY A 151 -1.21 -39.42 24.69
N MET A 152 -2.48 -38.99 24.59
CA MET A 152 -3.56 -39.56 25.40
C MET A 152 -4.63 -40.21 24.51
N PRO A 153 -5.01 -41.48 24.75
CA PRO A 153 -6.15 -42.09 24.09
C PRO A 153 -7.44 -41.50 24.68
N GLY A 154 -7.87 -40.38 24.13
CA GLY A 154 -9.17 -39.78 24.40
C GLY A 154 -10.27 -40.61 23.75
N LEU A 155 -11.17 -41.17 24.57
CA LEU A 155 -12.35 -41.90 24.14
C LEU A 155 -13.22 -41.06 23.20
N ILE A 156 -13.28 -41.49 21.94
CA ILE A 156 -14.24 -41.00 20.96
C ILE A 156 -15.60 -41.61 21.33
N LYS A 157 -16.53 -40.80 21.82
CA LYS A 157 -17.95 -41.18 21.83
C LYS A 157 -18.53 -40.84 20.46
N ALA A 158 -18.87 -41.88 19.69
CA ALA A 158 -19.70 -41.73 18.50
C ALA A 158 -21.14 -41.39 18.92
N VAL A 159 -21.73 -40.38 18.28
CA VAL A 159 -23.18 -40.21 18.16
C VAL A 159 -23.59 -40.78 16.81
#